data_AF-A0A7Y7B3Y5-F1
#
_entry.id   AF-A0A7Y7B3Y5-F1
#
_cell.length_a   1.000
_cell.length_b   1.000
_cell.length_c   1.000
_cell.angle_alpha   90.00
_cell.angle_beta   90.00
_cell.angle_gamma   90.00
#
_symmetry.space_group_name_H-M   'P 1'
#
loop_
_entity.id
_entity.type
_entity.pdbx_description
1 polymer ?
#
loop_
_entity_poly.entity_id
_entity_poly.type
_entity_poly.pdbx_seq_one_letter_code
_entity_poly.pdbx_strand_id
1 'polypeptide(L)'
;MSGGPVPILMYHAVGHAPARAAYGLSVSPEAFAEQMWLLHGFGFTPMTAGALAAAWREGRPLPPKPVLITFDDGYEGVHRHALPALAEHGFAATLFASTGWLRGRHDTGGALDLMLDWDQLRELAAAGVEIGGHSHTHPQLDQLPEDRLAFEVEHCRELITAELGRPPVSFAYPYGYSTRRVRGAVRAAGFSVSLAVGNGMAVRRQGPYALQRVTVRRTTGIADFERMVEGRAVGRLFARDRALTKGYAIVRRSRQAVRKASEARV
;
A
#
# COMPACT_ATOMS: atom_id res chain seq x y z
N MET A 1 -3.92 -27.71 -1.31
CA MET A 1 -4.30 -26.93 -2.51
C MET A 1 -3.68 -25.55 -2.40
N SER A 2 -2.84 -25.12 -3.35
CA SER A 2 -2.28 -23.77 -3.35
C SER A 2 -3.41 -22.76 -3.52
N GLY A 3 -3.64 -21.88 -2.54
CA GLY A 3 -4.68 -20.85 -2.62
C GLY A 3 -4.63 -20.08 -3.94
N GLY A 4 -5.81 -19.81 -4.51
CA GLY A 4 -5.97 -19.06 -5.75
C GLY A 4 -5.47 -17.61 -5.64
N PRO A 5 -5.51 -16.84 -6.74
CA PRO A 5 -5.15 -15.43 -6.72
C PRO A 5 -5.97 -14.65 -5.69
N VAL A 6 -5.33 -13.73 -4.97
CA VAL A 6 -5.96 -12.93 -3.91
C VAL A 6 -6.05 -11.46 -4.36
N PRO A 7 -7.22 -10.82 -4.33
CA PRO A 7 -7.34 -9.39 -4.55
C PRO A 7 -6.71 -8.64 -3.38
N ILE A 8 -5.80 -7.72 -3.70
CA ILE A 8 -5.29 -6.74 -2.74
C ILE A 8 -5.69 -5.37 -3.26
N LEU A 9 -6.68 -4.77 -2.61
CA LEU A 9 -7.23 -3.46 -2.94
C LEU A 9 -6.30 -2.37 -2.43
N MET A 10 -5.91 -1.46 -3.31
CA MET A 10 -5.03 -0.33 -2.98
C MET A 10 -5.81 0.98 -3.05
N TYR A 11 -6.18 1.46 -1.87
CA TYR A 11 -6.76 2.78 -1.62
C TYR A 11 -5.66 3.78 -1.23
N HIS A 12 -5.94 5.06 -1.38
CA HIS A 12 -5.10 6.14 -0.84
C HIS A 12 -5.97 7.03 0.05
N ALA A 13 -6.51 8.13 -0.48
CA ALA A 13 -7.36 9.05 0.26
C ALA A 13 -8.83 8.61 0.26
N VAL A 14 -9.52 8.78 1.40
CA VAL A 14 -10.98 8.62 1.51
C VAL A 14 -11.56 9.95 1.98
N GLY A 15 -12.33 10.63 1.14
CA GLY A 15 -12.86 11.95 1.49
C GLY A 15 -13.70 12.61 0.40
N HIS A 16 -14.59 13.52 0.82
CA HIS A 16 -15.48 14.22 -0.11
C HIS A 16 -14.71 15.20 -1.02
N ALA A 17 -13.84 16.01 -0.42
CA ALA A 17 -13.08 17.07 -1.08
C ALA A 17 -11.56 16.93 -0.85
N PRO A 18 -10.93 15.88 -1.40
CA PRO A 18 -9.48 15.72 -1.29
C PRO A 18 -8.75 16.81 -2.07
N ALA A 19 -7.52 17.09 -1.68
CA ALA A 19 -6.62 17.97 -2.41
C ALA A 19 -6.44 17.50 -3.86
N ARG A 20 -6.18 18.45 -4.77
CA ARG A 20 -6.04 18.18 -6.21
C ARG A 20 -5.02 17.07 -6.52
N ALA A 21 -3.93 17.02 -5.76
CA ALA A 21 -2.88 16.02 -5.93
C ALA A 21 -3.34 14.59 -5.58
N ALA A 22 -4.21 14.44 -4.58
CA ALA A 22 -4.76 13.16 -4.13
C ALA A 22 -6.04 12.76 -4.89
N TYR A 23 -6.73 13.70 -5.54
CA TYR A 23 -8.06 13.49 -6.14
C TYR A 23 -8.18 12.22 -6.99
N GLY A 24 -7.24 11.97 -7.91
CA GLY A 24 -7.31 10.82 -8.82
C GLY A 24 -7.18 9.45 -8.15
N LEU A 25 -6.53 9.40 -6.98
CA LEU A 25 -6.35 8.19 -6.15
C LEU A 25 -7.24 8.20 -4.90
N SER A 26 -8.22 9.11 -4.84
CA SER A 26 -9.18 9.17 -3.77
C SER A 26 -10.42 8.31 -4.04
N VAL A 27 -11.17 8.00 -2.99
CA VAL A 27 -12.58 7.56 -3.08
C VAL A 27 -13.42 8.44 -2.17
N SER A 28 -14.72 8.62 -2.48
CA SER A 28 -15.62 9.27 -1.52
C SER A 28 -15.96 8.30 -0.39
N PRO A 29 -16.34 8.80 0.80
CA PRO A 29 -16.79 7.94 1.90
C PRO A 29 -17.97 7.02 1.52
N GLU A 30 -18.92 7.52 0.73
CA GLU A 30 -20.07 6.74 0.25
C GLU A 30 -19.65 5.61 -0.69
N ALA A 31 -18.77 5.91 -1.64
CA ALA A 31 -18.23 4.89 -2.54
C ALA A 31 -17.42 3.84 -1.77
N PHE A 32 -16.66 4.25 -0.76
CA PHE A 32 -15.93 3.32 0.11
C PHE A 32 -16.89 2.41 0.89
N ALA A 33 -17.92 2.98 1.52
CA ALA A 33 -18.93 2.22 2.24
C ALA A 33 -19.69 1.24 1.34
N GLU A 34 -20.11 1.66 0.14
CA GLU A 34 -20.77 0.79 -0.85
C GLU A 34 -19.87 -0.38 -1.27
N GLN A 35 -18.57 -0.13 -1.43
CA GLN A 35 -17.59 -1.16 -1.75
C GLN A 35 -17.42 -2.16 -0.59
N MET A 36 -17.38 -1.70 0.66
CA MET A 36 -17.31 -2.59 1.83
C MET A 36 -18.58 -3.43 1.96
N TRP A 37 -19.75 -2.83 1.73
CA TRP A 37 -21.03 -3.53 1.71
C TRP A 37 -21.07 -4.63 0.65
N LEU A 38 -20.54 -4.37 -0.56
CA LEU A 38 -20.43 -5.37 -1.62
C LEU A 38 -19.51 -6.53 -1.22
N LEU A 39 -18.34 -6.24 -0.63
CA LEU A 39 -17.43 -7.27 -0.15
C LEU A 39 -18.10 -8.16 0.89
N HIS A 40 -18.82 -7.57 1.84
CA HIS A 40 -19.57 -8.28 2.87
C HIS A 40 -20.68 -9.14 2.26
N GLY A 41 -21.52 -8.56 1.39
CA GLY A 41 -22.63 -9.25 0.73
C GLY A 41 -22.20 -10.42 -0.16
N PHE A 42 -21.01 -10.34 -0.76
CA PHE A 42 -20.43 -11.43 -1.56
C PHE A 42 -19.58 -12.42 -0.73
N GLY A 43 -19.50 -12.25 0.58
CA GLY A 43 -18.83 -13.18 1.49
C GLY A 43 -17.32 -13.20 1.33
N PHE A 44 -16.70 -12.06 1.01
CA PHE A 44 -15.25 -11.93 1.06
C PHE A 44 -14.76 -11.93 2.51
N THR A 45 -13.64 -12.60 2.76
CA THR A 45 -13.00 -12.65 4.09
C THR A 45 -11.81 -11.69 4.12
N PRO A 46 -11.88 -10.58 4.87
CA PRO A 46 -10.80 -9.61 4.96
C PRO A 46 -9.60 -10.18 5.74
N MET A 47 -8.39 -9.87 5.30
CA MET A 47 -7.13 -10.22 5.95
C MET A 47 -6.16 -9.05 5.91
N THR A 48 -5.17 -9.04 6.81
CA THR A 48 -4.04 -8.10 6.74
C THR A 48 -2.92 -8.64 5.84
N ALA A 49 -2.00 -7.77 5.43
CA ALA A 49 -0.84 -8.18 4.65
C ALA A 49 0.06 -9.17 5.42
N GLY A 50 0.28 -8.93 6.72
CA GLY A 50 1.00 -9.86 7.60
C GLY A 50 0.34 -11.23 7.70
N ALA A 51 -0.99 -11.28 7.85
CA ALA A 51 -1.74 -12.54 7.95
C ALA A 51 -1.66 -13.37 6.65
N LEU A 52 -1.80 -12.73 5.49
CA LEU A 52 -1.62 -13.39 4.19
C LEU A 52 -0.22 -13.99 4.05
N ALA A 53 0.80 -13.20 4.39
CA ALA A 53 2.19 -13.63 4.27
C ALA A 53 2.52 -14.80 5.20
N ALA A 54 2.04 -14.76 6.46
CA ALA A 54 2.19 -15.85 7.41
C ALA A 54 1.54 -17.14 6.88
N ALA A 55 0.29 -17.08 6.41
CA ALA A 55 -0.41 -18.24 5.87
C ALA A 55 0.32 -18.84 4.66
N TRP A 56 0.79 -18.02 3.72
CA TRP A 56 1.57 -18.50 2.57
C TRP A 56 2.94 -19.04 2.93
N ARG A 57 3.62 -18.48 3.92
CA ARG A 57 4.91 -18.99 4.40
C ARG A 57 4.75 -20.36 5.07
N GLU A 58 3.74 -20.50 5.91
CA GLU A 58 3.46 -21.72 6.68
C GLU A 58 2.69 -22.78 5.88
N GLY A 59 2.24 -22.45 4.66
CA GLY A 59 1.44 -23.37 3.83
C GLY A 59 0.03 -23.60 4.36
N ARG A 60 -0.47 -22.74 5.25
CA ARG A 60 -1.83 -22.81 5.79
C ARG A 60 -2.85 -22.47 4.70
N PRO A 61 -4.04 -23.10 4.71
CA PRO A 61 -5.12 -22.73 3.82
C PRO A 61 -5.55 -21.28 4.08
N LEU A 62 -5.89 -20.57 3.01
CA LEU A 62 -6.54 -19.27 3.11
C LEU A 62 -8.04 -19.46 3.39
N PRO A 63 -8.70 -18.48 4.05
CA PRO A 63 -10.14 -18.51 4.18
C PRO A 63 -10.83 -18.44 2.81
N PRO A 64 -12.12 -18.78 2.72
CA PRO A 64 -12.91 -18.57 1.52
C PRO A 64 -12.89 -17.10 1.08
N LYS A 65 -12.74 -16.85 -0.22
CA LYS A 65 -12.74 -15.50 -0.83
C LYS A 65 -11.89 -14.48 -0.06
N PRO A 66 -10.58 -14.73 0.13
CA PRO A 66 -9.74 -13.80 0.88
C PRO A 66 -9.64 -12.46 0.14
N VAL A 67 -9.64 -11.34 0.86
CA VAL A 67 -9.41 -10.00 0.31
C VAL A 67 -8.53 -9.19 1.26
N LEU A 68 -7.64 -8.37 0.72
CA LEU A 68 -6.88 -7.40 1.52
C LEU A 68 -7.36 -6.00 1.15
N ILE A 69 -7.74 -5.22 2.17
CA ILE A 69 -8.05 -3.80 2.05
C ILE A 69 -6.83 -3.04 2.52
N THR A 70 -6.17 -2.31 1.62
CA THR A 70 -4.94 -1.58 1.94
C THR A 70 -5.06 -0.10 1.65
N PHE A 71 -4.46 0.72 2.51
CA PHE A 71 -4.37 2.18 2.36
C PHE A 71 -2.90 2.61 2.32
N ASP A 72 -2.55 3.45 1.36
CA ASP A 72 -1.22 4.04 1.26
C ASP A 72 -1.19 5.47 1.83
N ASP A 73 0.03 5.98 2.02
CA ASP A 73 0.42 7.34 2.42
C ASP A 73 0.12 7.72 3.88
N GLY A 74 -1.08 7.43 4.39
CA GLY A 74 -1.51 7.81 5.75
C GLY A 74 -2.42 9.05 5.80
N TYR A 75 -3.32 9.22 4.82
CA TYR A 75 -4.31 10.30 4.83
C TYR A 75 -5.29 10.19 6.01
N GLU A 76 -5.65 11.33 6.59
CA GLU A 76 -6.52 11.42 7.78
C GLU A 76 -7.90 10.82 7.55
N GLY A 77 -8.40 10.89 6.31
CA GLY A 77 -9.69 10.33 5.93
C GLY A 77 -9.82 8.82 6.15
N VAL A 78 -8.71 8.08 6.28
CA VAL A 78 -8.78 6.67 6.67
C VAL A 78 -9.33 6.53 8.09
N HIS A 79 -8.89 7.38 9.03
CA HIS A 79 -9.41 7.42 10.39
C HIS A 79 -10.84 7.96 10.42
N ARG A 80 -11.07 9.12 9.81
CA ARG A 80 -12.38 9.79 9.89
C ARG A 80 -13.50 9.05 9.16
N HIS A 81 -13.22 8.45 8.00
CA HIS A 81 -14.25 7.94 7.10
C HIS A 81 -14.16 6.43 6.86
N ALA A 82 -12.95 5.89 6.67
CA ALA A 82 -12.81 4.46 6.34
C ALA A 82 -12.98 3.56 7.58
N LEU A 83 -12.45 3.98 8.73
CA LEU A 83 -12.47 3.19 9.96
C LEU A 83 -13.90 2.83 10.41
N PRO A 84 -14.88 3.76 10.46
CA PRO A 84 -16.26 3.40 10.80
C PRO A 84 -16.88 2.36 9.86
N ALA A 85 -16.68 2.50 8.54
CA ALA A 85 -17.20 1.56 7.55
C ALA A 85 -16.53 0.18 7.62
N LEU A 86 -15.25 0.12 7.97
CA LEU A 86 -14.57 -1.14 8.26
C LEU A 86 -15.13 -1.79 9.52
N ALA A 87 -15.35 -1.00 10.58
CA ALA A 87 -15.87 -1.48 11.85
C ALA A 87 -17.30 -2.05 11.72
N GLU A 88 -18.16 -1.46 10.90
CA GLU A 88 -19.52 -1.93 10.61
C GLU A 88 -19.56 -3.40 10.15
N HIS A 89 -18.53 -3.84 9.42
CA HIS A 89 -18.44 -5.20 8.90
C HIS A 89 -17.39 -6.06 9.61
N GLY A 90 -16.72 -5.55 10.65
CA GLY A 90 -15.61 -6.24 11.32
C GLY A 90 -14.42 -6.51 10.40
N PHE A 91 -14.16 -5.61 9.45
CA PHE A 91 -13.15 -5.82 8.42
C PHE A 91 -11.75 -5.47 8.88
N ALA A 92 -10.84 -6.44 8.74
CA ALA A 92 -9.41 -6.20 8.85
C ALA A 92 -8.88 -5.39 7.65
N ALA A 93 -7.94 -4.49 7.92
CA ALA A 93 -7.26 -3.70 6.90
C ALA A 93 -5.78 -3.52 7.21
N THR A 94 -5.02 -2.97 6.25
CA THR A 94 -3.62 -2.59 6.43
C THR A 94 -3.39 -1.16 5.94
N LEU A 95 -2.78 -0.31 6.76
CA LEU A 95 -2.36 1.03 6.37
C LEU A 95 -0.83 1.11 6.31
N PHE A 96 -0.29 1.61 5.20
CA PHE A 96 1.12 1.87 5.01
C PHE A 96 1.40 3.35 5.23
N ALA A 97 2.08 3.69 6.33
CA ALA A 97 2.31 5.08 6.72
C ALA A 97 3.65 5.62 6.20
N SER A 98 3.60 6.76 5.52
CA SER A 98 4.77 7.59 5.23
C SER A 98 5.07 8.42 6.47
N THR A 99 5.99 7.96 7.32
CA THR A 99 6.15 8.51 8.69
C THR A 99 6.52 10.00 8.74
N GLY A 100 7.22 10.50 7.73
CA GLY A 100 7.57 11.92 7.59
C GLY A 100 6.46 12.78 6.99
N TRP A 101 5.33 12.19 6.59
CA TRP A 101 4.13 12.93 6.20
C TRP A 101 3.11 13.03 7.33
N LEU A 102 3.23 12.19 8.37
CA LEU A 102 2.32 12.25 9.51
C LEU A 102 2.49 13.57 10.24
N ARG A 103 1.36 14.20 10.62
CA ARG A 103 1.37 15.43 11.39
C ARG A 103 2.05 15.20 12.74
N GLY A 104 2.93 16.11 13.13
CA GLY A 104 3.59 16.10 14.43
C GLY A 104 5.11 16.16 14.33
N ARG A 105 5.79 15.55 15.30
CA ARG A 105 7.24 15.71 15.53
C ARG A 105 8.13 15.37 14.33
N HIS A 106 7.70 14.41 13.51
CA HIS A 106 8.50 13.85 12.41
C HIS A 106 8.08 14.39 11.03
N ASP A 107 7.13 15.32 10.98
CA ASP A 107 6.64 15.91 9.74
C ASP A 107 7.76 16.65 8.99
N THR A 108 7.97 16.30 7.72
CA THR A 108 8.96 16.90 6.84
C THR A 108 8.35 17.87 5.82
N GLY A 109 7.05 18.19 5.92
CA GLY A 109 6.35 19.16 5.08
C GLY A 109 6.06 18.70 3.65
N GLY A 110 6.08 17.38 3.39
CA GLY A 110 5.91 16.79 2.05
C GLY A 110 4.50 16.29 1.73
N ALA A 111 3.57 16.41 2.67
CA ALA A 111 2.22 15.87 2.56
C ALA A 111 1.40 16.50 1.42
N LEU A 112 0.58 15.67 0.75
CA LEU A 112 -0.24 16.09 -0.40
C LEU A 112 -1.66 16.52 -0.01
N ASP A 113 -2.10 16.19 1.19
CA ASP A 113 -3.42 16.47 1.75
C ASP A 113 -3.35 16.37 3.29
N LEU A 114 -4.47 16.45 3.99
CA LEU A 114 -4.52 16.24 5.43
C LEU A 114 -4.10 14.81 5.80
N MET A 115 -3.01 14.72 6.57
CA MET A 115 -2.44 13.46 7.02
C MET A 115 -2.90 13.12 8.44
N LEU A 116 -2.84 11.83 8.77
CA LEU A 116 -2.98 11.35 10.14
C LEU A 116 -1.92 12.01 11.05
N ASP A 117 -2.23 12.13 12.33
CA ASP A 117 -1.21 12.22 13.38
C ASP A 117 -0.98 10.85 14.04
N TRP A 118 -0.03 10.81 14.98
CA TRP A 118 0.34 9.60 15.68
C TRP A 118 -0.75 9.06 16.61
N ASP A 119 -1.61 9.92 17.16
CA ASP A 119 -2.72 9.48 18.02
C ASP A 119 -3.80 8.78 17.18
N GLN A 120 -4.17 9.36 16.04
CA GLN A 120 -5.07 8.71 15.08
C GLN A 120 -4.49 7.39 14.56
N LEU A 121 -3.16 7.31 14.35
CA LEU A 121 -2.50 6.07 13.94
C LEU A 121 -2.58 4.99 15.04
N ARG A 122 -2.43 5.37 16.31
CA ARG A 122 -2.63 4.45 17.45
C ARG A 122 -4.07 3.97 17.57
N GLU A 123 -5.04 4.85 17.37
CA GLU A 123 -6.46 4.50 17.38
C GLU A 123 -6.80 3.50 16.26
N LEU A 124 -6.29 3.71 15.05
CA LEU A 124 -6.41 2.74 13.95
C LEU A 124 -5.82 1.38 14.33
N ALA A 125 -4.61 1.37 14.93
CA ALA A 125 -3.96 0.15 15.36
C ALA A 125 -4.74 -0.58 16.47
N ALA A 126 -5.31 0.16 17.43
CA ALA A 126 -6.14 -0.38 18.51
C ALA A 126 -7.46 -0.96 17.99
N ALA A 127 -8.00 -0.38 16.92
CA ALA A 127 -9.19 -0.89 16.22
C ALA A 127 -8.91 -2.08 15.30
N GLY A 128 -7.68 -2.60 15.26
CA GLY A 128 -7.31 -3.82 14.53
C GLY A 128 -6.78 -3.58 13.11
N VAL A 129 -6.53 -2.34 12.70
CA VAL A 129 -5.83 -2.04 11.44
C VAL A 129 -4.34 -2.39 11.60
N GLU A 130 -3.79 -3.19 10.69
CA GLU A 130 -2.34 -3.43 10.63
C GLU A 130 -1.63 -2.17 10.14
N ILE A 131 -0.63 -1.69 10.89
CA ILE A 131 0.21 -0.56 10.46
C ILE A 131 1.52 -1.10 9.87
N GLY A 132 1.74 -0.81 8.59
CA GLY A 132 2.95 -1.11 7.83
C GLY A 132 3.74 0.16 7.47
N GLY A 133 4.95 -0.02 6.93
CA GLY A 133 5.80 1.09 6.50
C GLY A 133 5.54 1.52 5.05
N HIS A 134 5.69 2.83 4.78
CA HIS A 134 5.66 3.39 3.42
C HIS A 134 6.85 4.32 3.13
N SER A 135 8.01 4.00 3.71
CA SER A 135 9.21 4.87 3.81
C SER A 135 9.00 6.10 4.70
N HIS A 136 10.05 6.90 4.88
CA HIS A 136 9.98 8.08 5.73
C HIS A 136 9.41 9.27 4.95
N THR A 137 10.05 9.68 3.86
CA THR A 137 9.70 10.89 3.10
C THR A 137 8.96 10.61 1.79
N HIS A 138 8.57 9.35 1.55
CA HIS A 138 7.90 8.88 0.32
C HIS A 138 8.66 9.16 -1.01
N PRO A 139 9.99 8.91 -1.11
CA PRO A 139 10.72 9.14 -2.34
C PRO A 139 10.62 7.94 -3.31
N GLN A 140 11.08 8.14 -4.56
CA GLN A 140 11.33 7.02 -5.47
C GLN A 140 12.57 6.23 -5.01
N LEU A 141 12.36 5.24 -4.13
CA LEU A 141 13.42 4.48 -3.44
C LEU A 141 14.51 3.93 -4.36
N ASP A 142 14.16 3.44 -5.55
CA ASP A 142 15.13 2.88 -6.48
C ASP A 142 16.06 3.94 -7.11
N GLN A 143 15.65 5.21 -7.04
CA GLN A 143 16.43 6.37 -7.46
C GLN A 143 17.32 6.92 -6.34
N LEU A 144 17.34 6.35 -5.13
CA LEU A 144 18.21 6.84 -4.07
C LEU A 144 19.59 6.14 -4.06
N PRO A 145 20.65 6.82 -3.60
CA PRO A 145 21.86 6.17 -3.10
C PRO A 145 21.57 5.13 -2.00
N GLU A 146 22.55 4.28 -1.66
CA GLU A 146 22.32 3.13 -0.77
C GLU A 146 22.05 3.55 0.69
N ASP A 147 22.82 4.50 1.21
CA ASP A 147 22.66 5.09 2.53
C ASP A 147 21.29 5.77 2.69
N ARG A 148 20.86 6.53 1.67
CA ARG A 148 19.54 7.18 1.67
C ARG A 148 18.40 6.16 1.54
N LEU A 149 18.58 5.09 0.74
CA LEU A 149 17.60 4.01 0.67
C LEU A 149 17.45 3.31 2.03
N ALA A 150 18.55 2.97 2.68
CA ALA A 150 18.54 2.34 3.99
C ALA A 150 17.84 3.23 5.03
N PHE A 151 18.24 4.51 5.10
CA PHE A 151 17.61 5.50 5.97
C PHE A 151 16.09 5.58 5.79
N GLU A 152 15.61 5.70 4.55
CA GLU A 152 14.17 5.81 4.26
C GLU A 152 13.35 4.62 4.78
N VAL A 153 13.92 3.42 4.74
CA VAL A 153 13.24 2.18 5.12
C VAL A 153 13.38 1.92 6.62
N GLU A 154 14.60 2.04 7.16
CA GLU A 154 14.92 1.74 8.55
C GLU A 154 14.32 2.79 9.49
N HIS A 155 14.47 4.07 9.17
CA HIS A 155 13.94 5.14 10.02
C HIS A 155 12.40 5.09 10.10
N CYS A 156 11.73 4.83 8.97
CA CYS A 156 10.28 4.60 8.95
C CYS A 156 9.87 3.46 9.90
N ARG A 157 10.60 2.35 9.85
CA ARG A 157 10.34 1.19 10.70
C ARG A 157 10.60 1.48 12.18
N GLU A 158 11.66 2.20 12.49
CA GLU A 158 12.02 2.62 13.86
C GLU A 158 10.93 3.52 14.47
N LEU A 159 10.49 4.54 13.74
CA LEU A 159 9.45 5.45 14.21
C LEU A 159 8.13 4.72 14.49
N ILE A 160 7.68 3.86 13.57
CA ILE A 160 6.47 3.06 13.79
C ILE A 160 6.64 2.13 15.02
N THR A 161 7.84 1.56 15.20
CA THR A 161 8.14 0.71 16.36
C THR A 161 8.07 1.50 17.66
N ALA A 162 8.64 2.70 17.70
CA ALA A 162 8.65 3.56 18.88
C ALA A 162 7.23 4.02 19.25
N GLU A 163 6.41 4.36 18.27
CA GLU A 163 5.08 4.95 18.48
C GLU A 163 4.01 3.90 18.81
N LEU A 164 4.15 2.66 18.29
CA LEU A 164 3.16 1.57 18.45
C LEU A 164 3.65 0.41 19.33
N GLY A 165 4.89 0.45 19.82
CA GLY A 165 5.47 -0.58 20.70
C GLY A 165 5.78 -1.92 20.02
N ARG A 166 5.55 -2.05 18.71
CA ARG A 166 5.85 -3.25 17.92
C ARG A 166 6.34 -2.91 16.53
N PRO A 167 7.29 -3.69 15.98
CA PRO A 167 7.79 -3.44 14.65
C PRO A 167 6.76 -3.75 13.57
N PRO A 168 6.62 -2.91 12.53
CA PRO A 168 5.76 -3.23 11.40
C PRO A 168 6.33 -4.43 10.63
N VAL A 169 5.46 -5.33 10.19
CA VAL A 169 5.83 -6.56 9.46
C VAL A 169 5.66 -6.42 7.94
N SER A 170 4.90 -5.41 7.51
CA SER A 170 4.52 -5.19 6.12
C SER A 170 4.99 -3.83 5.61
N PHE A 171 5.25 -3.73 4.31
CA PHE A 171 5.74 -2.52 3.64
C PHE A 171 5.09 -2.31 2.28
N ALA A 172 4.71 -1.10 1.90
CA ALA A 172 4.35 -0.79 0.51
C ALA A 172 5.46 0.07 -0.11
N TYR A 173 5.82 -0.21 -1.37
CA TYR A 173 6.81 0.62 -2.07
C TYR A 173 6.16 1.91 -2.57
N PRO A 174 6.69 3.10 -2.23
CA PRO A 174 6.26 4.36 -2.86
C PRO A 174 6.23 4.23 -4.37
N TYR A 175 5.13 4.65 -4.98
CA TYR A 175 4.86 4.54 -6.44
C TYR A 175 4.91 3.11 -7.02
N GLY A 176 5.04 2.07 -6.18
CA GLY A 176 5.18 0.67 -6.57
C GLY A 176 6.57 0.25 -7.06
N TYR A 177 7.58 1.12 -6.96
CA TYR A 177 8.89 0.87 -7.55
C TYR A 177 9.76 -0.04 -6.67
N SER A 178 9.85 -1.30 -7.06
CA SER A 178 10.45 -2.38 -6.27
C SER A 178 11.56 -3.10 -7.03
N THR A 179 12.68 -2.43 -7.33
CA THR A 179 13.83 -3.11 -7.93
C THR A 179 14.43 -4.17 -6.97
N ARG A 180 15.26 -5.10 -7.47
CA ARG A 180 15.92 -6.10 -6.61
C ARG A 180 16.67 -5.47 -5.43
N ARG A 181 17.33 -4.33 -5.67
CA ARG A 181 18.04 -3.55 -4.65
C ARG A 181 17.08 -3.05 -3.56
N VAL A 182 15.98 -2.41 -3.96
CA VAL A 182 14.97 -1.89 -3.02
C VAL A 182 14.31 -3.02 -2.22
N ARG A 183 13.99 -4.16 -2.86
CA ARG A 183 13.47 -5.35 -2.15
C ARG A 183 14.49 -5.90 -1.15
N GLY A 184 15.78 -5.83 -1.49
CA GLY A 184 16.88 -6.22 -0.61
C GLY A 184 16.94 -5.36 0.65
N ALA A 185 16.88 -4.03 0.50
CA ALA A 185 16.86 -3.10 1.64
C ALA A 185 15.64 -3.30 2.55
N VAL A 186 14.44 -3.45 1.96
CA VAL A 186 13.20 -3.74 2.73
C VAL A 186 13.30 -5.07 3.49
N ARG A 187 13.88 -6.10 2.87
CA ARG A 187 14.14 -7.37 3.55
C ARG A 187 15.17 -7.22 4.67
N ALA A 188 16.26 -6.49 4.43
CA ALA A 188 17.34 -6.28 5.40
C ALA A 188 16.86 -5.51 6.65
N ALA A 189 15.97 -4.53 6.46
CA ALA A 189 15.31 -3.82 7.55
C ALA A 189 14.33 -4.68 8.37
N GLY A 190 14.05 -5.92 7.94
CA GLY A 190 13.27 -6.89 8.71
C GLY A 190 11.78 -6.94 8.39
N PHE A 191 11.33 -6.33 7.29
CA PHE A 191 9.97 -6.53 6.80
C PHE A 191 9.78 -7.96 6.26
N SER A 192 8.63 -8.56 6.56
CA SER A 192 8.31 -9.95 6.17
C SER A 192 7.51 -10.04 4.88
N VAL A 193 6.79 -8.97 4.52
CA VAL A 193 6.00 -8.88 3.29
C VAL A 193 6.06 -7.46 2.74
N SER A 194 6.01 -7.32 1.43
CA SER A 194 5.88 -6.01 0.82
C SER A 194 5.09 -6.00 -0.49
N LEU A 195 4.39 -4.90 -0.74
CA LEU A 195 3.43 -4.78 -1.83
C LEU A 195 3.86 -3.74 -2.86
N ALA A 196 3.61 -4.06 -4.12
CA ALA A 196 3.94 -3.24 -5.28
C ALA A 196 2.68 -2.90 -6.09
N VAL A 197 2.78 -1.84 -6.90
CA VAL A 197 1.74 -1.50 -7.88
C VAL A 197 1.94 -2.38 -9.11
N GLY A 198 1.04 -3.34 -9.31
CA GLY A 198 1.06 -4.25 -10.46
C GLY A 198 -0.23 -4.26 -11.27
N ASN A 199 -1.32 -3.74 -10.70
CA ASN A 199 -2.67 -3.84 -11.25
C ASN A 199 -3.00 -5.27 -11.68
N GLY A 200 -2.88 -6.16 -10.70
CA GLY A 200 -2.99 -7.61 -10.86
C GLY A 200 -3.23 -8.28 -9.51
N MET A 201 -3.72 -9.51 -9.56
CA MET A 201 -3.99 -10.31 -8.36
C MET A 201 -2.68 -10.78 -7.72
N ALA A 202 -2.66 -10.84 -6.39
CA ALA A 202 -1.54 -11.40 -5.66
C ALA A 202 -1.54 -12.93 -5.77
N VAL A 203 -0.38 -13.51 -6.01
CA VAL A 203 -0.20 -14.96 -6.13
C VAL A 203 1.06 -15.37 -5.41
N ARG A 204 1.03 -16.52 -4.72
CA ARG A 204 2.14 -17.02 -3.89
C ARG A 204 3.49 -17.05 -4.63
N ARG A 205 3.51 -17.34 -5.94
CA ARG A 205 4.73 -17.39 -6.77
C ARG A 205 5.44 -16.04 -6.95
N GLN A 206 4.78 -14.92 -6.65
CA GLN A 206 5.44 -13.59 -6.65
C GLN A 206 6.49 -13.49 -5.54
N GLY A 207 6.43 -14.37 -4.53
CA GLY A 207 7.20 -14.25 -3.31
C GLY A 207 6.69 -13.12 -2.41
N PRO A 208 7.21 -13.01 -1.18
CA PRO A 208 6.67 -12.07 -0.20
C PRO A 208 7.01 -10.61 -0.49
N TYR A 209 8.00 -10.34 -1.34
CA TYR A 209 8.58 -8.99 -1.50
C TYR A 209 8.08 -8.18 -2.70
N ALA A 210 7.02 -8.62 -3.39
CA ALA A 210 6.45 -7.88 -4.52
C ALA A 210 5.02 -8.30 -4.84
N LEU A 211 4.17 -8.39 -3.82
CA LEU A 211 2.76 -8.75 -4.03
C LEU A 211 2.06 -7.66 -4.81
N GLN A 212 1.36 -8.07 -5.87
CA GLN A 212 0.63 -7.12 -6.71
C GLN A 212 -0.68 -6.70 -6.06
N ARG A 213 -1.01 -5.43 -6.26
CA ARG A 213 -2.28 -4.82 -5.85
C ARG A 213 -3.05 -4.31 -7.05
N VAL A 214 -4.34 -4.07 -6.85
CA VAL A 214 -5.24 -3.41 -7.80
C VAL A 214 -5.61 -2.04 -7.28
N THR A 215 -5.33 -0.99 -8.06
CA THR A 215 -5.63 0.40 -7.66
C THR A 215 -7.13 0.66 -7.67
N VAL A 216 -7.68 1.14 -6.55
CA VAL A 216 -9.02 1.73 -6.51
C VAL A 216 -8.89 3.25 -6.70
N ARG A 217 -9.67 3.82 -7.61
CA ARG A 217 -9.59 5.22 -8.03
C ARG A 217 -10.92 5.93 -7.78
N ARG A 218 -10.90 7.26 -7.89
CA ARG A 218 -12.10 8.11 -7.85
C ARG A 218 -13.14 7.71 -8.89
N THR A 219 -12.67 7.17 -10.01
CA THR A 219 -13.49 6.74 -11.14
C THR A 219 -13.86 5.26 -11.08
N THR A 220 -13.43 4.51 -10.05
CA THR A 220 -13.79 3.09 -9.91
C THR A 220 -15.23 2.99 -9.42
N GLY A 221 -16.17 2.84 -10.34
CA GLY A 221 -17.57 2.55 -10.02
C GLY A 221 -17.75 1.13 -9.49
N ILE A 222 -18.88 0.87 -8.84
CA ILE A 222 -19.14 -0.39 -8.13
C ILE A 222 -19.05 -1.64 -9.02
N ALA A 223 -19.49 -1.55 -10.28
CA ALA A 223 -19.38 -2.66 -11.24
C ALA A 223 -17.93 -2.97 -11.66
N ASP A 224 -17.06 -1.96 -11.74
CA ASP A 224 -15.63 -2.19 -11.97
C ASP A 224 -14.96 -2.77 -10.73
N PHE A 225 -15.36 -2.28 -9.54
CA PHE A 225 -14.89 -2.80 -8.27
C PHE A 225 -15.21 -4.29 -8.10
N GLU A 226 -16.44 -4.72 -8.38
CA GLU A 226 -16.84 -6.14 -8.39
C GLU A 226 -15.93 -6.97 -9.30
N ARG A 227 -15.74 -6.53 -10.54
CA ARG A 227 -14.86 -7.23 -11.50
C ARG A 227 -13.43 -7.36 -10.94
N MET A 228 -12.92 -6.29 -10.34
CA MET A 228 -11.58 -6.28 -9.74
C MET A 228 -11.43 -7.30 -8.61
N VAL A 229 -12.38 -7.36 -7.67
CA VAL A 229 -12.29 -8.27 -6.50
C VAL A 229 -12.46 -9.73 -6.89
N GLU A 230 -13.23 -10.02 -7.94
CA GLU A 230 -13.36 -11.37 -8.49
C GLU A 230 -12.21 -11.75 -9.44
N GLY A 231 -11.25 -10.85 -9.67
CA GLY A 231 -10.14 -11.06 -10.60
C GLY A 231 -10.56 -11.10 -12.08
N ARG A 232 -11.78 -10.67 -12.40
CA ARG A 232 -12.30 -10.60 -13.77
C ARG A 232 -11.85 -9.31 -14.44
N ALA A 233 -11.48 -9.40 -15.72
CA ALA A 233 -11.15 -8.25 -16.57
C ALA A 233 -10.04 -7.29 -16.04
N VAL A 234 -9.30 -7.65 -14.97
CA VAL A 234 -8.26 -6.79 -14.37
C VAL A 234 -7.22 -6.36 -15.40
N GLY A 235 -6.82 -7.26 -16.31
CA GLY A 235 -5.88 -6.92 -17.40
C GLY A 235 -6.42 -5.86 -18.37
N ARG A 236 -7.73 -5.86 -18.65
CA ARG A 236 -8.40 -4.89 -19.52
C ARG A 236 -8.57 -3.55 -18.82
N LEU A 237 -9.03 -3.56 -17.56
CA LEU A 237 -9.25 -2.36 -16.75
C LEU A 237 -7.97 -1.52 -16.61
N PHE A 238 -6.82 -2.18 -16.50
CA PHE A 238 -5.52 -1.51 -16.30
C PHE A 238 -4.58 -1.61 -17.51
N ALA A 239 -5.11 -1.83 -18.72
CA ALA A 239 -4.30 -1.93 -19.93
C ALA A 239 -3.49 -0.65 -20.20
N ARG A 240 -4.14 0.51 -20.04
CA ARG A 240 -3.51 1.84 -20.19
C ARG A 240 -2.42 2.05 -19.14
N ASP A 241 -2.68 1.71 -17.89
CA ASP A 241 -1.71 1.81 -16.79
C ASP A 241 -0.46 0.99 -17.08
N ARG A 242 -0.63 -0.27 -17.51
CA ARG A 242 0.50 -1.14 -17.85
C ARG A 242 1.37 -0.58 -18.96
N ALA A 243 0.78 0.08 -19.96
CA ALA A 243 1.52 0.76 -21.02
C ALA A 243 2.30 1.96 -20.47
N LEU A 244 1.66 2.82 -19.66
CA LEU A 244 2.29 3.98 -19.05
C LEU A 244 3.42 3.60 -18.10
N THR A 245 3.21 2.59 -17.23
CA THR A 245 4.23 2.10 -16.29
C THR A 245 5.50 1.64 -17.01
N LYS A 246 5.37 0.96 -18.16
CA LYS A 246 6.52 0.57 -18.98
C LYS A 246 7.29 1.79 -19.50
N GLY A 247 6.57 2.80 -20.00
CA GLY A 247 7.18 4.05 -20.45
C GLY A 247 7.93 4.78 -19.34
N TYR A 248 7.29 4.97 -18.17
CA TYR A 248 7.94 5.60 -17.01
C TYR A 248 9.15 4.81 -16.50
N ALA A 249 9.12 3.47 -16.56
CA ALA A 249 10.25 2.65 -16.17
C ALA A 249 11.48 2.88 -17.05
N ILE A 250 11.29 3.11 -18.37
CA ILE A 250 12.39 3.44 -19.29
C ILE A 250 13.00 4.79 -18.92
N VAL A 251 12.18 5.83 -18.80
CA VAL A 251 12.63 7.20 -18.46
C VAL A 251 13.42 7.23 -17.14
N ARG A 252 12.92 6.54 -16.11
CA ARG A 252 13.59 6.45 -14.80
C ARG A 252 14.94 5.74 -14.86
N ARG A 253 15.04 4.62 -15.59
CA ARG A 253 16.31 3.90 -15.75
C ARG A 253 17.36 4.78 -16.43
N SER A 254 16.96 5.55 -17.45
CA SER A 254 17.85 6.51 -18.11
C SER A 254 18.34 7.60 -17.15
N ARG A 255 17.45 8.19 -16.34
CA ARG A 255 17.83 9.19 -15.33
C ARG A 255 18.82 8.64 -14.31
N GLN A 256 18.59 7.41 -13.83
CA GLN A 256 19.50 6.75 -12.89
C GLN A 256 20.89 6.52 -13.49
N ALA A 257 20.96 6.08 -14.76
CA ALA A 257 22.23 5.87 -15.44
C ALA A 257 23.03 7.18 -15.60
N VAL A 258 22.37 8.27 -15.96
CA VAL A 258 22.99 9.60 -16.06
C VAL A 258 23.56 10.05 -14.71
N ARG A 259 22.81 9.91 -13.62
CA ARG A 259 23.29 10.31 -12.28
C ARG A 259 24.50 9.49 -11.82
N LYS A 260 24.49 8.17 -12.04
CA LYS A 260 25.65 7.32 -11.73
C LYS A 260 26.89 7.73 -12.53
N ALA A 261 26.70 8.10 -13.80
CA ALA A 261 27.80 8.56 -14.64
C ALA A 261 28.38 9.92 -14.21
N SER A 262 27.56 10.81 -13.62
CA SER A 262 28.07 12.07 -13.04
C SER A 262 28.78 11.87 -11.71
N GLU A 263 28.28 10.97 -10.85
CA GLU A 263 28.90 10.67 -9.55
C GLU A 263 30.24 9.94 -9.70
N ALA A 264 30.43 9.13 -10.75
CA ALA A 264 31.69 8.43 -11.02
C ALA A 264 32.78 9.32 -11.67
N ARG A 265 32.46 10.57 -12.02
CA ARG A 265 33.38 11.54 -12.65
C ARG A 265 33.89 12.59 -11.65
N VAL A 266 33.46 12.53 -10.40
CA VAL A 266 33.91 13.36 -9.26
C VAL A 266 34.76 12.48 -8.36
#